data_AF-A0AA35Q0R3-F1
#
_entry.id   AF-A0AA35Q0R3-F1
#
_cell.length_a   1.000
_cell.length_b   1.000
_cell.length_c   1.000
_cell.angle_alpha   90.00
_cell.angle_beta   90.00
_cell.angle_gamma   90.00
#
_symmetry.space_group_name_H-M   'P 1'
#
loop_
_entity.id
_entity.type
_entity.pdbx_description
1 polymer ?
#
loop_
_entity_poly.entity_id
_entity_poly.type
_entity_poly.pdbx_seq_one_letter_code
_entity_poly.pdbx_strand_id
1 'polypeptide(L)'
;MSPFTLSFIGQMSLTLHRSFVMVKNDASLLLTMLTVNLLQSLFVSSIFYNMPETTASLQRRAMLLFFIIIMNAFGSILEILTLYAKRKIVEKHARYAFYHPSAEALSSMVMDLPYKLTNCIIAIVLTYFMGNLRREPGAFFFFLLIIFTTTMTMSMGFRLIASCSKSMPQAMAPASVILLALVLYSGFVISIDDMRD
;
A
#
# COMPACT_ATOMS: atom_id res chain seq x y z
N MET A 1 -3.20 25.71 29.02
CA MET A 1 -2.16 24.79 29.52
C MET A 1 -2.33 23.49 28.77
N SER A 2 -1.33 23.06 27.98
CA SER A 2 -1.42 21.77 27.27
C SER A 2 -1.60 20.65 28.30
N PRO A 3 -2.62 19.78 28.18
CA PRO A 3 -2.85 18.68 29.13
C PRO A 3 -1.78 17.57 29.06
N PHE A 4 -0.80 17.69 28.15
CA PHE A 4 0.28 16.72 27.96
C PHE A 4 1.59 17.16 28.62
N THR A 5 2.25 16.21 29.29
CA THR A 5 3.51 16.40 30.03
C THR A 5 4.77 16.36 29.14
N LEU A 6 4.67 15.82 27.93
CA LEU A 6 5.77 15.64 26.98
C LEU A 6 5.58 16.47 25.71
N SER A 7 6.69 16.89 25.09
CA SER A 7 6.70 17.52 23.76
C SER A 7 6.17 16.57 22.69
N PHE A 8 5.64 17.11 21.59
CA PHE A 8 5.06 16.32 20.48
C PHE A 8 6.04 15.28 19.90
N ILE A 9 7.32 15.67 19.75
CA ILE A 9 8.37 14.78 19.25
C ILE A 9 8.68 13.67 20.27
N GLY A 10 8.66 13.99 21.57
CA GLY A 10 8.80 13.01 22.64
C GLY A 10 7.67 11.98 22.62
N GLN A 11 6.43 12.43 22.44
CA GLN A 11 5.26 11.55 22.29
C GLN A 11 5.40 10.63 21.07
N MET A 12 5.80 11.17 19.92
CA MET A 12 5.99 10.40 18.68
C MET A 12 7.10 9.35 18.81
N SER A 13 8.23 9.67 19.47
CA SER A 13 9.31 8.71 19.67
C SER A 13 8.90 7.55 20.57
N LEU A 14 8.09 7.82 21.60
CA LEU A 14 7.56 6.80 22.51
C LEU A 14 6.56 5.87 21.81
N THR A 15 5.63 6.42 21.02
CA THR A 15 4.66 5.62 20.26
C THR A 15 5.33 4.81 19.15
N LEU A 16 6.39 5.34 18.54
CA LEU A 16 7.21 4.62 17.56
C LEU A 16 7.96 3.46 18.20
N HIS A 17 8.66 3.69 19.32
CA HIS A 17 9.35 2.63 20.05
C HIS A 17 8.38 1.52 20.48
N ARG A 18 7.20 1.88 20.98
CA ARG A 18 6.15 0.91 21.32
C ARG A 18 5.71 0.09 20.12
N SER A 19 5.46 0.75 18.99
CA SER A 19 5.06 0.09 17.74
C SER A 19 6.15 -0.86 17.23
N PHE A 20 7.41 -0.48 17.36
CA PHE A 20 8.56 -1.33 17.03
C PHE A 20 8.62 -2.58 17.93
N VAL A 21 8.46 -2.42 19.25
CA VAL A 21 8.44 -3.56 20.18
C VAL A 21 7.25 -4.48 19.90
N MET A 22 6.07 -3.93 19.59
CA MET A 22 4.89 -4.71 19.22
C MET A 22 5.16 -5.57 17.98
N VAL A 23 5.75 -4.97 16.94
CA VAL A 23 6.14 -5.68 15.71
C VAL A 23 7.21 -6.74 15.98
N LYS A 24 8.19 -6.45 16.84
CA LYS A 24 9.23 -7.41 17.21
C LYS A 24 8.67 -8.61 17.97
N ASN A 25 7.71 -8.38 18.86
CA ASN A 25 7.09 -9.44 19.67
C ASN A 25 6.07 -10.26 18.87
N ASP A 26 5.39 -9.65 17.90
CA ASP A 26 4.45 -10.32 17.03
C ASP A 26 4.61 -9.86 15.57
N ALA A 27 5.53 -10.53 14.88
CA ALA A 27 5.79 -10.31 13.46
C ALA A 27 4.89 -11.19 12.56
N SER A 28 4.00 -12.01 13.13
CA SER A 28 3.23 -13.02 12.39
C SER A 28 2.38 -12.40 11.28
N LEU A 29 1.70 -11.29 11.57
CA LEU A 29 0.87 -10.58 10.60
C LEU A 29 1.70 -10.01 9.46
N LEU A 30 2.83 -9.35 9.78
CA LEU A 30 3.71 -8.76 8.76
C LEU A 30 4.32 -9.84 7.87
N LEU A 31 4.77 -10.95 8.47
CA LEU A 31 5.36 -12.07 7.73
C LEU A 31 4.32 -12.76 6.84
N THR A 32 3.08 -12.91 7.33
CA THR A 32 1.97 -13.45 6.54
C THR A 32 1.67 -12.55 5.35
N MET A 33 1.55 -11.24 5.56
CA MET A 33 1.28 -10.28 4.49
C MET A 33 2.42 -10.24 3.48
N LEU A 34 3.67 -10.26 3.93
CA LEU A 34 4.85 -10.33 3.05
C LEU A 34 4.82 -11.60 2.20
N THR A 35 4.54 -12.75 2.81
CA THR A 35 4.50 -14.05 2.13
C THR A 35 3.40 -14.10 1.09
N VAL A 36 2.19 -13.64 1.43
CA VAL A 36 1.06 -13.58 0.50
C VAL A 36 1.38 -12.67 -0.70
N ASN A 37 1.95 -11.49 -0.46
CA ASN A 37 2.34 -10.57 -1.53
C ASN A 37 3.46 -11.17 -2.42
N LEU A 38 4.42 -11.87 -1.82
CA LEU A 38 5.48 -12.58 -2.53
C LEU A 38 4.92 -13.63 -3.48
N LEU A 39 4.04 -14.50 -2.96
CA LEU A 39 3.40 -15.54 -3.75
C LEU A 39 2.54 -14.94 -4.87
N GLN A 40 1.77 -13.90 -4.56
CA GLN A 40 0.95 -13.19 -5.53
C GLN A 40 1.79 -12.58 -6.67
N SER A 41 2.89 -11.91 -6.33
CA SER A 41 3.82 -11.37 -7.34
C SER A 41 4.43 -12.48 -8.20
N LEU A 42 4.78 -13.63 -7.60
CA LEU A 42 5.33 -14.77 -8.30
C LEU A 42 4.32 -15.42 -9.26
N PHE A 43 3.05 -15.57 -8.83
CA PHE A 43 1.97 -16.08 -9.69
C PHE A 43 1.74 -15.18 -10.90
N VAL A 44 1.63 -13.87 -10.69
CA VAL A 44 1.45 -12.90 -11.79
C VAL A 44 2.66 -12.96 -12.74
N SER A 45 3.88 -12.95 -12.18
CA SER A 45 5.12 -13.02 -12.96
C SER A 45 5.24 -14.30 -13.80
N SER A 46 4.77 -15.42 -13.27
CA SER A 46 4.81 -16.71 -13.96
C SER A 46 3.89 -16.76 -15.18
N ILE A 47 2.75 -16.07 -15.14
CA ILE A 47 1.80 -16.02 -16.28
C ILE A 47 2.41 -15.27 -17.47
N PHE A 48 3.17 -14.21 -17.19
CA PHE A 48 3.80 -13.35 -18.18
C PHE A 48 5.29 -13.64 -18.36
N TYR A 49 5.71 -14.89 -18.13
CA TYR A 49 7.12 -15.26 -18.15
C TYR A 49 7.76 -15.07 -19.54
N ASN A 50 8.90 -14.39 -19.55
CA ASN A 50 9.81 -14.22 -20.70
C ASN A 50 9.11 -13.83 -22.01
N MET A 51 8.47 -12.65 -22.03
CA MET A 51 7.75 -12.18 -23.22
C MET A 51 8.72 -11.84 -24.38
N PRO A 52 8.44 -12.32 -25.62
CA PRO A 52 9.25 -12.01 -26.80
C PRO A 52 9.10 -10.54 -27.21
N GLU A 53 10.10 -9.95 -27.87
CA GLU A 53 10.07 -8.56 -28.33
C GLU A 53 9.32 -8.39 -29.67
N THR A 54 8.08 -8.88 -29.74
CA THR A 54 7.23 -8.74 -30.93
C THR A 54 6.06 -7.80 -30.65
N THR A 55 5.47 -7.19 -31.68
CA THR A 55 4.30 -6.30 -31.54
C THR A 55 3.12 -6.99 -30.85
N ALA A 56 2.96 -8.31 -31.05
CA ALA A 56 1.94 -9.10 -30.36
C ALA A 56 2.14 -9.18 -28.83
N SER A 57 3.36 -8.98 -28.33
CA SER A 57 3.67 -8.95 -26.90
C SER A 57 3.28 -7.63 -26.22
N LEU A 58 3.05 -6.56 -26.99
CA LEU A 58 2.78 -5.23 -26.46
C LEU A 58 1.51 -5.22 -25.61
N GLN A 59 0.46 -5.91 -26.07
CA GLN A 59 -0.78 -6.06 -25.33
C GLN A 59 -0.57 -6.86 -24.02
N ARG A 60 0.27 -7.90 -24.05
CA ARG A 60 0.60 -8.70 -22.85
C ARG A 60 1.40 -7.89 -21.82
N ARG A 61 2.31 -7.02 -22.28
CA ARG A 61 3.05 -6.09 -21.41
C ARG A 61 2.12 -5.07 -20.76
N ALA A 62 1.16 -4.51 -21.51
CA ALA A 62 0.15 -3.63 -20.95
C ALA A 62 -0.72 -4.34 -19.89
N MET A 63 -1.14 -5.58 -20.16
CA MET A 63 -1.86 -6.41 -19.17
C MET A 63 -1.04 -6.64 -17.90
N LEU A 64 0.25 -6.95 -18.02
CA LEU A 64 1.13 -7.15 -16.86
C LEU A 64 1.21 -5.88 -15.99
N LEU A 65 1.42 -4.72 -16.61
CA LEU A 65 1.48 -3.43 -15.89
C LEU A 65 0.16 -3.12 -15.17
N PHE A 66 -0.97 -3.36 -15.84
CA PHE A 66 -2.29 -3.22 -15.26
C PHE A 66 -2.49 -4.15 -14.06
N PHE A 67 -2.11 -5.42 -14.16
CA PHE A 67 -2.16 -6.37 -13.05
C PHE A 67 -1.32 -5.91 -11.85
N ILE A 68 -0.12 -5.38 -12.07
CA ILE A 68 0.75 -4.88 -10.99
C ILE A 68 0.07 -3.75 -10.21
N ILE A 69 -0.56 -2.80 -10.92
CA ILE A 69 -1.26 -1.66 -10.31
C ILE A 69 -2.50 -2.13 -9.53
N ILE A 70 -3.31 -3.01 -10.13
CA ILE A 70 -4.50 -3.56 -9.50
C ILE A 70 -4.16 -4.30 -8.21
N MET A 71 -3.15 -5.18 -8.27
CA MET A 71 -2.77 -5.96 -7.10
C MET A 71 -2.25 -5.06 -5.96
N ASN A 72 -1.55 -3.97 -6.29
CA ASN A 72 -1.20 -2.94 -5.31
C ASN A 72 -2.43 -2.23 -4.72
N ALA A 73 -3.43 -1.92 -5.55
CA ALA A 73 -4.64 -1.26 -5.12
C ALA A 73 -5.48 -2.15 -4.17
N PHE A 74 -5.59 -3.44 -4.48
CA PHE A 74 -6.18 -4.45 -3.60
C PHE A 74 -5.36 -4.67 -2.31
N GLY A 75 -4.03 -4.61 -2.37
CA GLY A 75 -3.21 -4.64 -1.15
C GLY A 75 -3.47 -3.44 -0.25
N SER A 76 -3.64 -2.26 -0.85
CA SER A 76 -3.83 -1.00 -0.13
C SER A 76 -5.18 -0.91 0.57
N ILE A 77 -6.26 -1.48 0.01
CA ILE A 77 -7.58 -1.49 0.66
C ILE A 77 -7.60 -2.38 1.93
N LEU A 78 -6.79 -3.45 1.97
CA LEU A 78 -6.68 -4.32 3.15
C LEU A 78 -6.04 -3.61 4.36
N GLU A 79 -5.28 -2.54 4.14
CA GLU A 79 -4.74 -1.72 5.23
C GLU A 79 -5.82 -1.04 6.05
N ILE A 80 -7.01 -0.81 5.49
CA ILE A 80 -8.14 -0.28 6.25
C ILE A 80 -8.47 -1.23 7.41
N LEU A 81 -8.46 -2.54 7.16
CA LEU A 81 -8.82 -3.55 8.16
C LEU A 81 -7.84 -3.53 9.34
N THR A 82 -6.54 -3.45 9.04
CA THR A 82 -5.49 -3.43 10.06
C THR A 82 -5.50 -2.13 10.86
N LEU A 83 -5.85 -0.99 10.24
CA LEU A 83 -6.03 0.29 10.93
C LEU A 83 -7.21 0.25 11.91
N TYR A 84 -8.36 -0.30 11.50
CA TYR A 84 -9.53 -0.44 12.37
C TYR A 84 -9.28 -1.38 13.55
N ALA A 85 -8.46 -2.42 13.39
CA ALA A 85 -8.06 -3.30 14.49
C ALA A 85 -7.30 -2.52 15.59
N LYS A 86 -6.44 -1.57 15.21
CA LYS A 86 -5.68 -0.73 16.15
C LYS A 86 -6.50 0.43 16.74
N ARG A 87 -7.55 0.88 16.04
CA ARG A 87 -8.33 2.09 16.39
C ARG A 87 -8.86 2.11 17.83
N LYS A 88 -9.45 1.00 18.32
CA LYS A 88 -10.00 0.93 19.69
C LYS A 88 -8.94 1.21 20.76
N ILE A 89 -7.70 0.80 20.52
CA ILE A 89 -6.57 1.00 21.44
C ILE A 89 -6.18 2.49 21.46
N VAL A 90 -6.09 3.10 20.27
CA VAL A 90 -5.74 4.52 20.11
C VAL A 90 -6.80 5.43 20.73
N GLU A 91 -8.09 5.17 20.48
CA GLU A 91 -9.20 5.95 21.05
C GLU A 91 -9.22 5.85 22.58
N LYS A 92 -8.94 4.66 23.14
CA LYS A 92 -8.81 4.48 24.60
C LYS A 92 -7.67 5.33 25.16
N HIS A 93 -6.51 5.34 24.52
CA HIS A 93 -5.34 6.10 24.99
C HIS A 93 -5.51 7.61 24.84
N ALA A 94 -6.20 8.06 23.79
CA ALA A 94 -6.58 9.46 23.62
C ALA A 94 -7.55 9.92 24.71
N ARG A 95 -8.52 9.09 25.10
CA ARG A 95 -9.48 9.40 26.17
C ARG A 95 -8.81 9.54 27.56
N TYR A 96 -7.72 8.82 27.79
CA TYR A 96 -6.90 8.96 29.00
C TYR A 96 -5.84 10.07 28.90
N ALA A 97 -5.85 10.87 27.82
CA ALA A 97 -4.90 11.96 27.57
C ALA A 97 -3.42 11.56 27.60
N PHE A 98 -3.08 10.31 27.22
CA PHE A 98 -1.69 9.86 27.21
C PHE A 98 -0.85 10.48 26.09
N TYR A 99 -1.42 10.67 24.91
CA TYR A 99 -0.76 11.29 23.75
C TYR A 99 -1.78 11.80 22.72
N HIS A 100 -1.33 12.66 21.80
CA HIS A 100 -2.15 13.10 20.66
C HIS A 100 -2.34 11.99 19.61
N PRO A 101 -3.57 11.75 19.11
CA PRO A 101 -3.81 10.78 18.03
C PRO A 101 -2.98 11.02 16.76
N SER A 102 -2.61 12.27 16.47
CA SER A 102 -1.75 12.64 15.35
C SER A 102 -0.30 12.13 15.52
N ALA A 103 0.22 12.10 16.74
CA ALA A 103 1.56 11.56 17.02
C ALA A 103 1.59 10.03 16.76
N GLU A 104 0.53 9.32 17.14
CA GLU A 104 0.38 7.89 16.84
C GLU A 104 0.25 7.64 15.34
N ALA A 105 -0.56 8.43 14.63
CA ALA A 105 -0.72 8.30 13.18
C ALA A 105 0.61 8.46 12.42
N LEU A 106 1.41 9.46 12.79
CA LEU A 106 2.75 9.66 12.22
C LEU A 106 3.69 8.51 12.55
N SER A 107 3.72 8.06 13.81
CA SER A 107 4.57 6.92 14.18
C SER A 107 4.18 5.63 13.46
N SER A 108 2.89 5.36 13.26
CA SER A 108 2.42 4.21 12.49
C SER A 108 2.82 4.31 11.02
N MET A 109 2.74 5.51 10.43
CA MET A 109 3.18 5.73 9.04
C MET A 109 4.67 5.44 8.85
N VAL A 110 5.51 5.90 9.79
CA VAL A 110 6.96 5.63 9.77
C VAL A 110 7.24 4.14 9.95
N MET A 111 6.50 3.46 10.82
CA MET A 111 6.67 2.01 11.06
C MET A 111 6.24 1.13 9.88
N ASP A 112 5.27 1.58 9.08
CA ASP A 112 4.80 0.83 7.92
C ASP A 112 5.70 1.01 6.68
N LEU A 113 6.50 2.08 6.64
CA LEU A 113 7.37 2.43 5.50
C LEU A 113 8.39 1.33 5.15
N PRO A 114 9.15 0.75 6.09
CA PRO A 114 10.16 -0.27 5.77
C PRO A 114 9.54 -1.54 5.17
N TYR A 115 8.39 -1.94 5.70
CA TYR A 115 7.63 -3.09 5.20
C TYR A 115 7.17 -2.84 3.76
N LYS A 116 6.56 -1.67 3.50
CA LYS A 116 6.08 -1.31 2.15
C LYS A 116 7.20 -1.21 1.13
N LEU A 117 8.32 -0.58 1.51
CA LEU A 117 9.48 -0.46 0.65
C LEU A 117 10.03 -1.83 0.28
N THR A 118 10.20 -2.71 1.26
CA THR A 118 10.71 -4.07 1.05
C THR A 118 9.75 -4.88 0.16
N ASN A 119 8.45 -4.84 0.45
CA ASN A 119 7.44 -5.55 -0.33
C ASN A 119 7.38 -5.04 -1.78
N CYS A 120 7.43 -3.72 -1.97
CA CYS A 120 7.42 -3.08 -3.28
C CYS A 120 8.65 -3.50 -4.10
N ILE A 121 9.85 -3.42 -3.52
CA ILE A 121 11.10 -3.82 -4.19
C ILE A 121 11.05 -5.28 -4.62
N ILE A 122 10.66 -6.18 -3.71
CA ILE A 122 10.58 -7.62 -4.02
C ILE A 122 9.59 -7.87 -5.16
N ALA A 123 8.40 -7.28 -5.09
CA ALA A 123 7.37 -7.47 -6.10
C ALA A 123 7.79 -6.94 -7.48
N ILE A 124 8.45 -5.78 -7.54
CA ILE A 124 8.97 -5.18 -8.77
C ILE A 124 10.10 -6.03 -9.35
N VAL A 125 11.06 -6.45 -8.52
CA VAL A 125 12.18 -7.28 -8.99
C VAL A 125 11.66 -8.57 -9.62
N LEU A 126 10.71 -9.25 -8.97
CA LEU A 126 10.12 -10.46 -9.53
C LEU A 126 9.41 -10.19 -10.86
N THR A 127 8.46 -9.25 -10.89
CA THR A 127 7.65 -8.98 -12.08
C THR A 127 8.45 -8.41 -13.24
N TYR A 128 9.43 -7.54 -12.98
CA TYR A 128 10.22 -6.88 -14.02
C TYR A 128 11.19 -7.84 -14.71
N PHE A 129 11.93 -8.62 -13.93
CA PHE A 129 12.92 -9.56 -14.48
C PHE A 129 12.26 -10.80 -15.09
N MET A 130 11.22 -11.36 -14.45
CA MET A 130 10.51 -12.52 -15.01
C MET A 130 9.67 -12.15 -16.25
N GLY A 131 9.09 -10.94 -16.28
CA GLY A 131 8.37 -10.43 -17.43
C GLY A 131 9.25 -10.08 -18.64
N ASN A 132 10.57 -10.12 -18.48
CA ASN A 132 11.55 -9.68 -19.47
C ASN A 132 11.25 -8.26 -20.01
N LEU A 133 11.04 -7.32 -19.09
CA LEU A 133 10.90 -5.90 -19.44
C LEU A 133 12.28 -5.32 -19.81
N ARG A 134 12.26 -4.07 -20.29
CA ARG A 134 13.44 -3.35 -20.79
C ARG A 134 14.58 -3.38 -19.76
N ARG A 135 15.67 -4.10 -20.03
CA ARG A 135 16.77 -4.32 -19.06
C ARG A 135 17.74 -3.13 -18.94
N GLU A 136 17.22 -1.92 -19.01
CA GLU A 136 18.01 -0.71 -18.80
C GLU A 136 17.83 -0.22 -17.36
N PRO A 137 18.91 0.18 -16.68
CA PRO A 137 18.84 0.62 -15.29
C PRO A 137 17.93 1.86 -15.13
N GLY A 138 17.96 2.79 -16.07
CA GLY A 138 17.10 3.99 -16.02
C GLY A 138 15.59 3.66 -16.05
N ALA A 139 15.19 2.75 -16.93
CA ALA A 139 13.79 2.32 -17.03
C ALA A 139 13.33 1.54 -15.79
N PHE A 140 14.22 0.74 -15.19
CA PHE A 140 13.94 0.01 -13.96
C PHE A 140 13.70 0.94 -12.77
N PHE A 141 14.60 1.91 -12.54
CA PHE A 141 14.45 2.85 -11.41
C PHE A 141 13.25 3.77 -11.58
N PHE A 142 12.96 4.20 -12.81
CA PHE A 142 11.74 4.97 -13.09
C PHE A 142 10.48 4.15 -12.79
N PHE A 143 10.44 2.90 -13.25
CA PHE A 143 9.32 2.00 -12.96
C PHE A 143 9.15 1.78 -11.45
N LEU A 144 10.25 1.57 -10.73
CA LEU A 144 10.24 1.43 -9.27
C LEU A 144 9.68 2.66 -8.57
N LEU A 145 10.12 3.86 -8.98
CA LEU A 145 9.64 5.12 -8.41
C LEU A 145 8.13 5.28 -8.63
N ILE A 146 7.64 5.03 -9.85
CA ILE A 146 6.22 5.15 -10.18
C ILE A 146 5.39 4.20 -9.35
N ILE A 147 5.71 2.90 -9.33
CA ILE A 147 4.94 1.92 -8.57
C ILE A 147 4.99 2.23 -7.08
N PHE A 148 6.16 2.58 -6.52
CA PHE A 148 6.29 2.96 -5.11
C PHE A 148 5.43 4.18 -4.77
N THR A 149 5.45 5.22 -5.60
CA THR A 149 4.66 6.44 -5.40
C THR A 149 3.16 6.16 -5.50
N THR A 150 2.74 5.31 -6.44
CA THR A 150 1.35 4.87 -6.58
C THR A 150 0.90 4.09 -5.35
N THR A 151 1.70 3.12 -4.86
CA THR A 151 1.40 2.36 -3.63
C THR A 151 1.26 3.28 -2.42
N MET A 152 2.19 4.22 -2.25
CA MET A 152 2.14 5.18 -1.14
C MET A 152 0.91 6.08 -1.22
N THR A 153 0.59 6.60 -2.41
CA THR A 153 -0.59 7.44 -2.65
C THR A 153 -1.89 6.69 -2.35
N MET A 154 -2.05 5.48 -2.89
CA MET A 154 -3.24 4.65 -2.67
C MET A 154 -3.41 4.30 -1.20
N SER A 155 -2.33 3.88 -0.54
CA SER A 155 -2.36 3.56 0.89
C SER A 155 -2.78 4.77 1.74
N MET A 156 -2.19 5.95 1.51
CA MET A 156 -2.56 7.15 2.27
C MET A 156 -4.00 7.60 1.96
N GLY A 157 -4.44 7.48 0.71
CA GLY A 157 -5.82 7.77 0.30
C GLY A 157 -6.84 6.88 1.01
N PHE A 158 -6.60 5.56 1.07
CA PHE A 158 -7.49 4.64 1.78
C PHE A 158 -7.45 4.84 3.31
N ARG A 159 -6.29 5.19 3.88
CA ARG A 159 -6.19 5.57 5.30
C ARG A 159 -6.97 6.84 5.61
N LEU A 160 -6.99 7.82 4.70
CA LEU A 160 -7.80 9.03 4.85
C LEU A 160 -9.30 8.67 4.91
N ILE A 161 -9.79 7.84 3.99
CA ILE A 161 -11.18 7.36 3.97
C ILE A 161 -11.53 6.62 5.28
N ALA A 162 -10.61 5.77 5.75
CA ALA A 162 -10.77 5.05 7.01
C ALA A 162 -10.81 5.99 8.23
N SER A 163 -10.04 7.08 8.21
CA SER A 163 -10.02 8.07 9.29
C SER A 163 -11.33 8.88 9.37
N CYS A 164 -11.93 9.20 8.22
CA CYS A 164 -13.20 9.94 8.14
C CYS A 164 -14.42 9.08 8.53
N SER A 165 -14.30 7.76 8.45
CA SER A 165 -15.40 6.82 8.67
C SER A 165 -15.46 6.35 10.13
N LYS A 166 -16.65 6.00 10.64
CA LYS A 166 -16.83 5.55 12.04
C LYS A 166 -16.83 4.03 12.21
N SER A 167 -17.26 3.29 11.18
CA SER A 167 -17.29 1.82 11.20
C SER A 167 -16.53 1.23 10.02
N MET A 168 -16.02 0.01 10.21
CA MET A 168 -15.27 -0.73 9.19
C MET A 168 -16.10 -0.98 7.91
N PRO A 169 -17.36 -1.44 7.97
CA PRO A 169 -18.18 -1.57 6.75
C PRO A 169 -18.44 -0.23 6.04
N GLN A 170 -18.62 0.85 6.80
CA GLN A 170 -18.85 2.19 6.24
C GLN A 170 -17.60 2.76 5.56
N ALA A 171 -16.39 2.35 5.96
CA ALA A 171 -15.15 2.71 5.28
C ALA A 171 -14.88 1.86 4.04
N MET A 172 -15.19 0.55 4.11
CA MET A 172 -14.90 -0.38 3.02
C MET A 172 -15.78 -0.13 1.79
N ALA A 173 -17.05 0.21 1.96
CA ALA A 173 -17.97 0.46 0.85
C ALA A 173 -17.51 1.62 -0.08
N PRO A 174 -17.19 2.84 0.41
CA PRO A 174 -16.67 3.90 -0.46
C PRO A 174 -15.27 3.57 -0.97
N ALA A 175 -14.43 2.89 -0.19
CA ALA A 175 -13.10 2.48 -0.66
C ALA A 175 -13.17 1.49 -1.83
N SER A 176 -14.12 0.54 -1.82
CA SER A 176 -14.30 -0.40 -2.92
C SER A 176 -14.88 0.26 -4.17
N VAL A 177 -15.76 1.25 -4.02
CA VAL A 177 -16.27 2.05 -5.15
C VAL A 177 -15.15 2.88 -5.78
N ILE A 178 -14.30 3.52 -4.96
CA ILE A 178 -13.13 4.28 -5.45
C ILE A 178 -12.13 3.35 -6.12
N LEU A 179 -11.89 2.16 -5.55
CA LEU A 179 -11.04 1.14 -6.16
C LEU A 179 -11.58 0.70 -7.52
N LEU A 180 -12.88 0.45 -7.63
CA LEU A 180 -13.53 0.11 -8.89
C LEU A 180 -13.37 1.23 -9.91
N ALA A 181 -13.58 2.48 -9.50
CA ALA A 181 -13.38 3.64 -10.38
C ALA A 181 -11.92 3.74 -10.86
N LEU A 182 -10.94 3.59 -9.96
CA LEU A 182 -9.51 3.59 -10.32
C LEU A 182 -9.17 2.49 -11.32
N VAL A 183 -9.76 1.30 -11.18
CA VAL A 183 -9.55 0.18 -12.11
C VAL A 183 -10.13 0.51 -13.48
N LEU A 184 -11.36 1.03 -13.55
CA LEU A 184 -12.03 1.38 -14.80
C LEU A 184 -11.34 2.52 -15.54
N TYR A 185 -10.94 3.57 -14.82
CA TYR A 185 -10.29 4.76 -15.36
C TYR A 185 -8.75 4.64 -15.46
N SER A 186 -8.18 3.46 -15.24
CA SER A 186 -6.74 3.21 -15.40
C SER A 186 -6.24 3.24 -16.85
N GLY A 187 -7.14 3.40 -17.82
CA GLY A 187 -6.82 3.47 -19.25
C GLY A 187 -6.68 2.12 -19.96
N PHE A 188 -6.71 1.00 -19.21
CA PHE A 188 -6.63 -0.35 -19.79
C PHE A 188 -8.02 -0.96 -20.08
N VAL A 189 -8.99 -0.77 -19.18
CA VAL A 189 -10.36 -1.30 -19.35
C VAL A 189 -11.18 -0.41 -20.28
N ILE A 190 -11.06 0.90 -20.11
CA ILE A 190 -11.64 1.92 -20.98
C ILE A 190 -10.46 2.68 -21.59
N SER A 191 -10.34 2.64 -22.91
CA SER A 191 -9.35 3.44 -23.64
C SER A 191 -9.63 4.92 -23.40
N ILE A 192 -8.58 5.71 -23.17
CA ILE A 192 -8.68 7.15 -22.92
C ILE A 192 -9.39 7.91 -24.05
N ASP A 193 -9.31 7.43 -25.29
CA ASP A 193 -9.97 8.03 -26.45
C ASP A 193 -11.51 7.85 -26.44
N ASP A 194 -12.03 6.87 -25.69
CA ASP A 194 -13.47 6.60 -25.57
C ASP A 194 -14.09 7.24 -24.30
N MET A 195 -13.29 7.94 -23.49
CA MET A 195 -13.79 8.67 -22.32
C MET A 195 -14.46 9.97 -22.79
N ARG A 196 -15.79 10.03 -22.74
CA ARG A 196 -16.55 11.29 -22.95
C ARG A 196 -16.20 12.28 -21.84
N ASP A 197 -15.84 13.51 -22.23
CA ASP A 197 -15.62 14.67 -21.36
C ASP A 197 -16.73 14.88 -20.32
#